data_AF-A0A202E275-F1
#
_entry.id   AF-A0A202E275-F1
#
_cell.length_a   1.000
_cell.length_b   1.000
_cell.length_c   1.000
_cell.angle_alpha   90.00
_cell.angle_beta   90.00
_cell.angle_gamma   90.00
#
_symmetry.space_group_name_H-M   'P 1'
#
loop_
_entity.id
_entity.type
_entity.pdbx_description
1 polymer ?
#
loop_
_entity_poly.entity_id
_entity_poly.type
_entity_poly.pdbx_seq_one_letter_code
_entity_poly.pdbx_strand_id
1 'polypeptide(L)'
;AIDRNGKLLFEYNEFGSIGPFSEGLAVANSGEVNEAGEPLFGYIDRQGKYEIRPRFLQAMRFSEGLAPVLDGDVLGYVDRKGTMVINKDFSEVHPFVEGLARAKFKEKWGFIDSNGEWAIKPTLYAADDFSEGLARVLVQDKKAMSDFQKQCEKEDSEEDNKFMEGIGKVFGSVTGRRPGQRAHYG
;
A
#
# COMPACT_ATOMS: atom_id res chain seq x y z
N ALA A 1 -26.55 4.56 -20.74
CA ALA A 1 -26.13 3.15 -20.60
C ALA A 1 -27.13 2.21 -21.28
N ILE A 2 -26.67 1.09 -21.84
CA ILE A 2 -27.55 0.03 -22.39
C ILE A 2 -27.40 -1.26 -21.56
N ASP A 3 -28.40 -2.12 -21.56
CA ASP A 3 -28.28 -3.48 -21.02
C ASP A 3 -27.64 -4.45 -22.03
N ARG A 4 -27.44 -5.72 -21.61
CA ARG A 4 -26.85 -6.77 -22.45
C ARG A 4 -27.68 -7.14 -23.68
N ASN A 5 -28.93 -6.70 -23.75
CA ASN A 5 -29.84 -6.91 -24.89
C ASN A 5 -29.91 -5.67 -25.79
N GLY A 6 -29.11 -4.62 -25.51
CA GLY A 6 -29.12 -3.37 -26.25
C GLY A 6 -30.21 -2.37 -25.83
N LYS A 7 -30.97 -2.65 -24.77
CA LYS A 7 -32.01 -1.72 -24.29
C LYS A 7 -31.37 -0.52 -23.60
N LEU A 8 -31.70 0.69 -24.05
CA LEU A 8 -31.33 1.93 -23.37
C LEU A 8 -31.95 1.98 -21.97
N LEU A 9 -31.13 2.18 -20.94
CA LEU A 9 -31.56 2.34 -19.55
C LEU A 9 -31.73 3.81 -19.18
N PHE A 10 -30.77 4.66 -19.54
CA PHE A 10 -30.79 6.10 -19.33
C PHE A 10 -29.76 6.79 -20.23
N GLU A 11 -29.95 8.09 -20.44
CA GLU A 11 -29.09 8.94 -21.26
C GLU A 11 -27.99 9.61 -20.41
N TYR A 12 -26.82 9.79 -21.01
CA TYR A 12 -25.59 10.21 -20.31
C TYR A 12 -25.54 11.72 -20.00
N ASN A 13 -26.47 12.51 -20.53
CA ASN A 13 -26.35 13.97 -20.63
C ASN A 13 -26.38 14.72 -19.27
N GLU A 14 -26.65 14.03 -18.17
CA GLU A 14 -26.67 14.59 -16.81
C GLU A 14 -25.37 14.35 -16.03
N PHE A 15 -24.43 13.57 -16.58
CA PHE A 15 -23.20 13.17 -15.89
C PHE A 15 -21.94 13.53 -16.68
N GLY A 16 -20.94 14.05 -15.98
CA GLY A 16 -19.60 14.26 -16.52
C GLY A 16 -18.83 12.96 -16.69
N SER A 17 -18.99 12.02 -15.75
CA SER A 17 -18.45 10.66 -15.84
C SER A 17 -19.29 9.63 -15.10
N ILE A 18 -19.29 8.39 -15.61
CA ILE A 18 -19.92 7.23 -14.97
C ILE A 18 -18.94 6.05 -15.07
N GLY A 19 -18.60 5.47 -13.93
CA GLY A 19 -17.76 4.28 -13.83
C GLY A 19 -18.51 2.99 -14.18
N PRO A 20 -17.81 1.83 -14.18
CA PRO A 20 -18.47 0.54 -14.37
C PRO A 20 -19.47 0.26 -13.24
N PHE A 21 -20.62 -0.29 -13.59
CA PHE A 21 -21.56 -0.82 -12.60
C PHE A 21 -20.97 -2.02 -11.89
N SER A 22 -21.02 -1.99 -10.57
CA SER A 22 -20.68 -3.11 -9.69
C SER A 22 -21.76 -3.24 -8.62
N GLU A 23 -22.26 -4.45 -8.44
CA GLU A 23 -23.36 -4.75 -7.52
C GLU A 23 -24.62 -3.86 -7.68
N GLY A 24 -24.84 -3.31 -8.86
CA GLY A 24 -26.00 -2.45 -9.15
C GLY A 24 -25.79 -0.97 -8.91
N LEU A 25 -24.61 -0.55 -8.42
CA LEU A 25 -24.23 0.85 -8.28
C LEU A 25 -23.06 1.19 -9.20
N ALA A 26 -22.99 2.43 -9.67
CA ALA A 26 -21.84 2.96 -10.39
C ALA A 26 -21.39 4.27 -9.76
N VAL A 27 -20.07 4.49 -9.70
CA VAL A 27 -19.50 5.80 -9.36
C VAL A 27 -19.92 6.80 -10.44
N ALA A 28 -20.39 7.98 -10.04
CA ALA A 28 -20.76 9.02 -10.99
C ALA A 28 -20.39 10.41 -10.47
N ASN A 29 -20.13 11.30 -11.42
CA ASN A 29 -19.96 12.74 -11.18
C ASN A 29 -20.91 13.50 -12.12
N SER A 30 -21.70 14.41 -11.56
CA SER A 30 -22.64 15.30 -12.26
C SER A 30 -22.09 16.72 -12.48
N GLY A 31 -20.78 16.91 -12.32
CA GLY A 31 -20.15 18.24 -12.33
C GLY A 31 -20.25 19.00 -11.00
N GLU A 32 -20.82 18.40 -9.95
CA GLU A 32 -20.75 18.95 -8.60
C GLU A 32 -19.30 19.01 -8.13
N VAL A 33 -18.95 20.10 -7.46
CA VAL A 33 -17.60 20.37 -6.92
C VAL A 33 -17.69 20.82 -5.47
N ASN A 34 -16.61 20.63 -4.71
CA ASN A 34 -16.47 21.21 -3.37
C ASN A 34 -16.09 22.71 -3.43
N GLU A 35 -15.87 23.33 -2.27
CA GLU A 35 -15.45 24.73 -2.16
C GLU A 35 -14.11 25.04 -2.84
N ALA A 36 -13.23 24.05 -2.95
CA ALA A 36 -11.94 24.16 -3.65
C ALA A 36 -12.06 23.96 -5.18
N GLY A 37 -13.26 23.67 -5.69
CA GLY A 37 -13.49 23.39 -7.11
C GLY A 37 -13.12 21.97 -7.53
N GLU A 38 -12.90 21.06 -6.59
CA GLU A 38 -12.59 19.65 -6.86
C GLU A 38 -13.87 18.86 -7.15
N PRO A 39 -13.89 17.98 -8.17
CA PRO A 39 -15.07 17.20 -8.52
C PRO A 39 -15.48 16.24 -7.41
N LEU A 40 -16.79 16.19 -7.15
CA LEU A 40 -17.39 15.28 -6.18
C LEU A 40 -18.02 14.08 -6.85
N PHE A 41 -17.83 12.92 -6.25
CA PHE A 41 -18.35 11.65 -6.71
C PHE A 41 -19.43 11.13 -5.77
N GLY A 42 -20.45 10.54 -6.36
CA GLY A 42 -21.52 9.81 -5.69
C GLY A 42 -21.73 8.45 -6.35
N TYR A 43 -22.83 7.78 -5.99
CA TYR A 43 -23.20 6.48 -6.55
C TYR A 43 -24.62 6.51 -7.09
N ILE A 44 -24.76 6.08 -8.34
CA ILE A 44 -26.05 5.98 -9.03
C ILE A 44 -26.50 4.52 -9.17
N ASP A 45 -27.80 4.30 -9.13
CA ASP A 45 -28.44 3.04 -9.46
C ASP A 45 -28.47 2.78 -10.98
N ARG A 46 -29.02 1.62 -11.37
CA ARG A 46 -29.15 1.21 -12.78
C ARG A 46 -30.12 2.07 -13.59
N GLN A 47 -30.91 2.92 -12.93
CA GLN A 47 -31.82 3.89 -13.53
C GLN A 47 -31.18 5.28 -13.63
N GLY A 48 -29.93 5.45 -13.19
CA GLY A 48 -29.21 6.72 -13.21
C GLY A 48 -29.57 7.64 -12.05
N LYS A 49 -30.23 7.16 -11.00
CA LYS A 49 -30.58 7.96 -9.83
C LYS A 49 -29.54 7.81 -8.75
N TYR A 50 -29.16 8.90 -8.09
CA TYR A 50 -28.26 8.84 -6.95
C TYR A 50 -28.89 8.07 -5.78
N GLU A 51 -28.24 6.97 -5.41
CA GLU A 51 -28.46 6.32 -4.11
C GLU A 51 -27.59 6.98 -3.04
N ILE A 52 -26.37 7.38 -3.41
CA ILE A 52 -25.47 8.16 -2.56
C ILE A 52 -25.14 9.44 -3.32
N ARG A 53 -25.55 10.59 -2.79
CA ARG A 53 -25.30 11.89 -3.43
C ARG A 53 -23.79 12.19 -3.52
N PRO A 54 -23.36 12.98 -4.53
CA PRO A 54 -21.97 13.43 -4.63
C PRO A 54 -21.49 14.11 -3.35
N ARG A 55 -20.41 13.58 -2.79
CA ARG A 55 -19.73 14.15 -1.61
C ARG A 55 -18.29 13.68 -1.44
N PHE A 56 -17.89 12.63 -2.16
CA PHE A 56 -16.56 12.06 -2.05
C PHE A 56 -15.60 12.73 -3.04
N LEU A 57 -14.38 13.03 -2.61
CA LEU A 57 -13.31 13.49 -3.50
C LEU A 57 -12.80 12.37 -4.40
N GLN A 58 -12.84 11.14 -3.90
CA GLN A 58 -12.55 9.93 -4.68
C GLN A 58 -13.53 8.83 -4.28
N ALA A 59 -13.91 8.00 -5.25
CA ALA A 59 -14.81 6.88 -5.03
C ALA A 59 -14.45 5.74 -5.98
N MET A 60 -14.36 4.52 -5.45
CA MET A 60 -14.16 3.30 -6.24
C MET A 60 -15.45 2.47 -6.28
N ARG A 61 -15.49 1.45 -7.14
CA ARG A 61 -16.65 0.56 -7.26
C ARG A 61 -16.96 -0.17 -5.95
N PHE A 62 -18.24 -0.43 -5.71
CA PHE A 62 -18.65 -1.37 -4.68
C PHE A 62 -18.14 -2.78 -4.97
N SER A 63 -17.68 -3.47 -3.93
CA SER A 63 -17.32 -4.88 -3.95
C SER A 63 -17.51 -5.46 -2.56
N GLU A 64 -18.18 -6.60 -2.49
CA GLU A 64 -18.56 -7.28 -1.25
C GLU A 64 -19.32 -6.36 -0.29
N GLY A 65 -20.19 -5.51 -0.85
CA GLY A 65 -21.05 -4.59 -0.10
C GLY A 65 -20.37 -3.31 0.42
N LEU A 66 -19.06 -3.14 0.19
CA LEU A 66 -18.29 -1.97 0.62
C LEU A 66 -17.63 -1.26 -0.57
N ALA A 67 -17.41 0.04 -0.46
CA ALA A 67 -16.71 0.82 -1.48
C ALA A 67 -15.62 1.71 -0.87
N PRO A 68 -14.39 1.67 -1.38
CA PRO A 68 -13.36 2.63 -1.01
C PRO A 68 -13.73 4.05 -1.43
N VAL A 69 -13.61 5.02 -0.52
CA VAL A 69 -13.85 6.43 -0.76
C VAL A 69 -12.87 7.32 -0.01
N LEU A 70 -12.68 8.54 -0.54
CA LEU A 70 -12.08 9.66 0.17
C LEU A 70 -13.17 10.71 0.43
N ASP A 71 -13.55 10.87 1.69
CA ASP A 71 -14.60 11.80 2.14
C ASP A 71 -13.93 12.98 2.88
N GLY A 72 -13.70 14.08 2.16
CA GLY A 72 -12.76 15.12 2.59
C GLY A 72 -11.36 14.52 2.78
N ASP A 73 -10.81 14.57 3.98
CA ASP A 73 -9.49 13.99 4.31
C ASP A 73 -9.58 12.56 4.86
N VAL A 74 -10.78 11.99 4.95
CA VAL A 74 -11.01 10.66 5.55
C VAL A 74 -11.03 9.60 4.47
N LEU A 75 -9.95 8.81 4.41
CA LEU A 75 -9.86 7.63 3.56
C LEU A 75 -10.47 6.41 4.26
N GLY A 76 -11.32 5.67 3.55
CA GLY A 76 -11.99 4.54 4.16
C GLY A 76 -12.94 3.80 3.24
N TYR A 77 -13.88 3.07 3.85
CA TYR A 77 -14.92 2.32 3.16
C TYR A 77 -16.31 2.75 3.63
N VAL A 78 -17.21 2.92 2.66
CA VAL A 78 -18.63 3.16 2.92
C VAL A 78 -19.47 1.94 2.62
N ASP A 79 -20.56 1.79 3.36
CA ASP A 79 -21.63 0.86 3.03
C ASP A 79 -22.52 1.38 1.87
N ARG A 80 -23.51 0.58 1.46
CA ARG A 80 -24.47 0.96 0.39
C ARG A 80 -25.35 2.16 0.71
N LYS A 81 -25.45 2.57 1.97
CA LYS A 81 -26.16 3.78 2.37
C LYS A 81 -25.24 5.01 2.34
N GLY A 82 -23.96 4.80 1.99
CA GLY A 82 -22.93 5.83 2.00
C GLY A 82 -22.40 6.11 3.40
N THR A 83 -22.66 5.26 4.39
CA THR A 83 -22.17 5.42 5.77
C THR A 83 -20.73 4.95 5.85
N MET A 84 -19.83 5.76 6.39
CA MET A 84 -18.44 5.35 6.63
C MET A 84 -18.41 4.26 7.71
N VAL A 85 -17.92 3.08 7.37
CA VAL A 85 -17.87 1.91 8.26
C VAL A 85 -16.44 1.47 8.60
N ILE A 86 -15.45 1.84 7.78
CA ILE A 86 -14.04 1.61 8.04
C ILE A 86 -13.27 2.90 7.73
N ASN A 87 -12.57 3.47 8.70
CA ASN A 87 -11.81 4.72 8.57
C ASN A 87 -10.56 4.74 9.47
N LYS A 88 -9.68 3.76 9.30
CA LYS A 88 -8.40 3.67 10.03
C LYS A 88 -7.33 4.53 9.34
N ASP A 89 -6.13 4.56 9.90
CA ASP A 89 -4.98 5.33 9.40
C ASP A 89 -4.35 4.74 8.11
N PHE A 90 -5.14 4.56 7.05
CA PHE A 90 -4.64 4.06 5.77
C PHE A 90 -4.06 5.19 4.92
N SER A 91 -3.01 4.89 4.16
CA SER A 91 -2.48 5.76 3.11
C SER A 91 -3.06 5.43 1.73
N GLU A 92 -3.55 4.22 1.54
CA GLU A 92 -4.20 3.76 0.30
C GLU A 92 -5.09 2.55 0.60
N VAL A 93 -6.21 2.41 -0.11
CA VAL A 93 -7.16 1.30 0.05
C VAL A 93 -7.71 0.88 -1.32
N HIS A 94 -8.02 -0.42 -1.47
CA HIS A 94 -8.59 -0.99 -2.70
C HIS A 94 -9.88 -1.77 -2.40
N PRO A 95 -10.71 -2.08 -3.42
CA PRO A 95 -11.92 -2.87 -3.22
C PRO A 95 -11.66 -4.25 -2.60
N PHE A 96 -12.64 -4.77 -1.87
CA PHE A 96 -12.59 -6.15 -1.35
C PHE A 96 -12.69 -7.17 -2.48
N VAL A 97 -11.84 -8.20 -2.42
CA VAL A 97 -11.82 -9.32 -3.35
C VAL A 97 -11.51 -10.58 -2.56
N GLU A 98 -12.41 -11.56 -2.64
CA GLU A 98 -12.33 -12.83 -1.90
C GLU A 98 -12.27 -12.63 -0.38
N GLY A 99 -13.03 -11.67 0.15
CA GLY A 99 -13.13 -11.40 1.59
C GLY A 99 -12.04 -10.50 2.16
N LEU A 100 -11.04 -10.10 1.36
CA LEU A 100 -9.92 -9.26 1.79
C LEU A 100 -9.73 -8.08 0.86
N ALA A 101 -9.28 -6.95 1.40
CA ALA A 101 -8.85 -5.80 0.63
C ALA A 101 -7.38 -5.50 0.89
N ARG A 102 -6.61 -5.21 -0.15
CA ARG A 102 -5.26 -4.68 0.05
C ARG A 102 -5.35 -3.22 0.51
N ALA A 103 -4.66 -2.93 1.59
CA ALA A 103 -4.58 -1.60 2.18
C ALA A 103 -3.13 -1.27 2.51
N LYS A 104 -2.80 0.01 2.42
CA LYS A 104 -1.47 0.54 2.65
C LYS A 104 -1.45 1.31 3.96
N PHE A 105 -0.42 1.05 4.77
CA PHE A 105 -0.10 1.84 5.94
C PHE A 105 1.31 2.39 5.76
N LYS A 106 1.44 3.71 5.72
CA LYS A 106 2.67 4.39 5.29
C LYS A 106 3.10 3.88 3.90
N GLU A 107 4.26 3.24 3.82
CA GLU A 107 4.82 2.71 2.57
C GLU A 107 4.66 1.19 2.39
N LYS A 108 3.86 0.53 3.23
CA LYS A 108 3.74 -0.93 3.24
C LYS A 108 2.31 -1.39 2.99
N TRP A 109 2.21 -2.42 2.18
CA TRP A 109 0.97 -3.12 1.86
C TRP A 109 0.72 -4.26 2.84
N GLY A 110 -0.54 -4.40 3.21
CA GLY A 110 -1.11 -5.55 3.91
C GLY A 110 -2.51 -5.84 3.37
N PHE A 111 -3.25 -6.70 4.06
CA PHE A 111 -4.63 -7.01 3.72
C PHE A 111 -5.52 -6.90 4.95
N ILE A 112 -6.67 -6.26 4.78
CA ILE A 112 -7.68 -6.07 5.83
C ILE A 112 -8.91 -6.92 5.55
N ASP A 113 -9.60 -7.32 6.61
CA ASP A 113 -10.92 -7.94 6.55
C ASP A 113 -12.03 -6.89 6.45
N SER A 114 -13.29 -7.34 6.36
CA SER A 114 -14.48 -6.47 6.26
C SER A 114 -14.76 -5.64 7.51
N ASN A 115 -14.05 -5.87 8.62
CA ASN A 115 -14.10 -5.04 9.83
C ASN A 115 -13.00 -3.95 9.82
N GLY A 116 -12.13 -3.96 8.80
CA GLY A 116 -10.98 -3.08 8.70
C GLY A 116 -9.78 -3.51 9.53
N GLU A 117 -9.78 -4.75 10.02
CA GLU A 117 -8.70 -5.31 10.83
C GLU A 117 -7.70 -6.05 9.93
N TRP A 118 -6.41 -5.97 10.27
CA TRP A 118 -5.36 -6.56 9.46
C TRP A 118 -5.37 -8.10 9.52
N ALA A 119 -5.89 -8.75 8.48
CA ALA A 119 -5.71 -10.18 8.26
C ALA A 119 -4.23 -10.51 7.92
N ILE A 120 -3.57 -9.62 7.17
CA ILE A 120 -2.14 -9.65 6.88
C ILE A 120 -1.56 -8.28 7.17
N LYS A 121 -0.62 -8.19 8.11
CA LYS A 121 -0.02 -6.92 8.54
C LYS A 121 0.72 -6.21 7.39
N PRO A 122 0.79 -4.87 7.42
CA PRO A 122 1.43 -4.09 6.36
C PRO A 122 2.95 -4.20 6.40
N THR A 123 3.49 -5.24 5.77
CA THR A 123 4.94 -5.49 5.66
C THR A 123 5.42 -5.66 4.22
N LEU A 124 4.49 -5.70 3.26
CA LEU A 124 4.76 -5.96 1.85
C LEU A 124 5.13 -4.67 1.12
N TYR A 125 5.98 -4.76 0.11
CA TYR A 125 6.38 -3.62 -0.74
C TYR A 125 5.44 -3.43 -1.93
N ALA A 126 4.78 -4.50 -2.36
CA ALA A 126 3.72 -4.49 -3.36
C ALA A 126 2.78 -5.66 -3.10
N ALA A 127 1.51 -5.50 -3.49
CA ALA A 127 0.49 -6.53 -3.42
C ALA A 127 -0.53 -6.31 -4.53
N ASP A 128 -0.88 -7.39 -5.22
CA ASP A 128 -2.07 -7.45 -6.09
C ASP A 128 -3.28 -7.94 -5.29
N ASP A 129 -4.47 -7.84 -5.90
CA ASP A 129 -5.69 -8.42 -5.33
C ASP A 129 -5.62 -9.95 -5.31
N PHE A 130 -6.42 -10.57 -4.44
CA PHE A 130 -6.59 -12.03 -4.43
C PHE A 130 -7.35 -12.50 -5.67
N SER A 131 -6.99 -13.67 -6.17
CA SER A 131 -7.70 -14.40 -7.21
C SER A 131 -7.41 -15.88 -7.05
N GLU A 132 -8.46 -16.70 -6.98
CA GLU A 132 -8.38 -18.14 -6.74
C GLU A 132 -7.63 -18.47 -5.44
N GLY A 133 -7.82 -17.66 -4.39
CA GLY A 133 -7.19 -17.83 -3.09
C GLY A 133 -5.71 -17.44 -3.04
N LEU A 134 -5.17 -16.81 -4.08
CA LEU A 134 -3.76 -16.41 -4.19
C LEU A 134 -3.61 -14.92 -4.50
N ALA A 135 -2.57 -14.28 -3.95
CA ALA A 135 -2.19 -12.91 -4.28
C ALA A 135 -0.68 -12.85 -4.54
N ARG A 136 -0.26 -12.14 -5.60
CA ARG A 136 1.15 -11.87 -5.87
C ARG A 136 1.61 -10.72 -4.97
N VAL A 137 2.74 -10.90 -4.30
CA VAL A 137 3.29 -9.91 -3.35
C VAL A 137 4.79 -9.74 -3.53
N LEU A 138 5.29 -8.54 -3.23
CA LEU A 138 6.72 -8.27 -3.08
C LEU A 138 7.08 -8.17 -1.60
N VAL A 139 7.98 -9.05 -1.16
CA VAL A 139 8.50 -9.10 0.21
C VAL A 139 9.96 -8.65 0.25
N GLN A 140 10.46 -8.28 1.44
CA GLN A 140 11.90 -8.07 1.62
C GLN A 140 12.65 -9.39 1.49
N ASP A 141 13.65 -9.46 0.61
CA ASP A 141 14.57 -10.60 0.58
C ASP A 141 15.55 -10.51 1.75
N LYS A 142 15.18 -11.14 2.87
CA LYS A 142 16.02 -11.21 4.07
C LYS A 142 17.29 -12.04 3.84
N LYS A 143 17.27 -12.98 2.90
CA LYS A 143 18.41 -13.86 2.61
C LYS A 143 19.46 -13.12 1.80
N ALA A 144 19.05 -12.44 0.73
CA ALA A 144 19.96 -11.58 -0.06
C ALA A 144 20.60 -10.50 0.82
N MET A 145 19.85 -9.89 1.75
CA MET A 145 20.41 -8.94 2.71
C MET A 145 21.42 -9.59 3.67
N SER A 146 21.12 -10.78 4.20
CA SER A 146 22.06 -11.49 5.08
C SER A 146 23.32 -11.94 4.37
N ASP A 147 23.22 -12.35 3.11
CA ASP A 147 24.36 -12.80 2.31
C ASP A 147 25.21 -11.61 1.87
N PHE A 148 24.59 -10.48 1.54
CA PHE A 148 25.27 -9.21 1.28
C PHE A 148 26.02 -8.70 2.52
N GLN A 149 25.39 -8.71 3.70
CA GLN A 149 26.02 -8.31 4.95
C GLN A 149 27.28 -9.15 5.27
N LYS A 150 27.17 -10.48 5.14
CA LYS A 150 28.32 -11.39 5.34
C LYS A 150 29.43 -11.18 4.33
N GLN A 151 29.10 -10.73 3.12
CA GLN A 151 30.08 -10.43 2.09
C GLN A 151 30.87 -9.16 2.43
N CYS A 152 30.19 -8.08 2.82
CA CYS A 152 30.86 -6.85 3.27
C CYS A 152 31.78 -7.10 4.47
N GLU A 153 31.30 -7.85 5.47
CA GLU A 153 32.11 -8.18 6.67
C GLU A 153 33.37 -8.99 6.35
N LYS A 154 33.33 -9.84 5.31
CA LYS A 154 34.50 -10.59 4.85
C LYS A 154 35.49 -9.69 4.11
N GLU A 155 35.00 -8.84 3.22
CA GLU A 155 35.82 -7.90 2.45
C GLU A 155 36.55 -6.90 3.37
N ASP A 156 35.86 -6.35 4.38
CA ASP A 156 36.46 -5.48 5.39
C ASP A 156 37.58 -6.22 6.18
N SER A 157 37.35 -7.49 6.54
CA SER A 157 38.34 -8.30 7.26
C SER A 157 39.56 -8.69 6.42
N GLU A 158 39.38 -8.87 5.10
CA GLU A 158 40.46 -9.17 4.17
C GLU A 158 41.31 -7.92 3.85
N GLU A 159 40.68 -6.75 3.74
CA GLU A 159 41.39 -5.47 3.61
C GLU A 159 42.23 -5.15 4.86
N ASP A 160 41.67 -5.36 6.06
CA ASP A 160 42.40 -5.20 7.33
C ASP A 160 43.60 -6.15 7.42
N ASN A 161 43.44 -7.42 7.04
CA ASN A 161 44.54 -8.38 7.02
C ASN A 161 45.63 -8.00 6.01
N LYS A 162 45.25 -7.57 4.80
CA LYS A 162 46.19 -7.15 3.76
C LYS A 162 46.94 -5.87 4.14
N PHE A 163 46.29 -4.95 4.84
CA PHE A 163 46.92 -3.77 5.42
C PHE A 163 47.98 -4.16 6.47
N MET A 164 47.66 -5.07 7.38
CA MET A 164 48.59 -5.56 8.41
C MET A 164 49.79 -6.35 7.83
N GLU A 165 49.56 -7.17 6.80
CA GLU A 165 50.65 -7.84 6.07
C GLU A 165 51.57 -6.86 5.34
N GLY A 166 51.02 -5.75 4.82
CA GLY A 166 51.78 -4.68 4.19
C GLY A 166 52.72 -3.96 5.17
N ILE A 167 52.25 -3.66 6.38
CA ILE A 167 53.06 -3.06 7.46
C ILE A 167 54.22 -4.00 7.84
N GLY A 168 53.97 -5.31 7.96
CA GLY A 168 55.00 -6.30 8.29
C GLY A 168 56.13 -6.43 7.26
N LYS A 169 55.85 -6.08 5.99
CA LYS A 169 56.85 -6.08 4.90
C LYS A 169 57.63 -4.77 4.79
N VAL A 170 57.03 -3.63 5.15
CA VAL A 170 57.69 -2.32 5.15
C VAL A 170 58.60 -2.15 6.38
N PHE A 171 58.20 -2.70 7.52
CA PHE A 171 59.01 -2.73 8.74
C PHE A 171 59.68 -4.09 8.92
N GLY A 172 60.65 -4.41 8.05
CA GLY A 172 61.54 -5.55 8.23
C GLY A 172 62.26 -5.48 9.58
N SER A 173 61.98 -6.46 10.45
CA SER A 173 62.69 -6.80 11.68
C SER A 173 63.39 -5.64 12.41
N VAL A 174 62.65 -4.82 13.15
CA VAL A 174 63.24 -4.18 14.34
C VAL A 174 63.10 -5.18 15.49
N THR A 175 64.07 -6.09 15.60
CA THR A 175 64.35 -6.76 16.87
C THR A 175 64.81 -5.70 17.87
N GLY A 176 63.99 -5.35 18.86
CA GLY A 176 64.36 -4.28 19.77
C GLY A 176 63.47 -4.08 21.00
N ARG A 177 63.66 -4.97 21.98
CA ARG A 177 63.34 -4.81 23.42
C ARG A 177 61.89 -4.85 23.88
N ARG A 178 61.62 -5.84 24.75
CA ARG A 178 60.59 -5.76 25.80
C ARG A 178 61.01 -4.73 26.86
N PRO A 179 60.07 -3.96 27.38
CA PRO A 179 59.91 -3.79 28.83
C PRO A 179 58.47 -4.24 29.20
N GLY A 180 58.22 -5.03 30.24
CA GLY A 180 58.75 -4.87 31.58
C GLY A 180 57.74 -4.09 32.44
N GLN A 181 56.78 -4.83 33.01
CA GLN A 181 56.02 -4.55 34.26
C GLN A 181 55.11 -3.31 34.39
N ARG A 182 53.85 -3.63 34.73
CA ARG A 182 52.86 -2.99 35.63
C ARG A 182 52.95 -1.49 35.95
N ALA A 183 51.80 -0.83 35.85
CA ALA A 183 51.28 -0.01 36.95
C ALA A 183 49.75 -0.12 37.05
N HIS A 184 49.28 -0.57 38.21
CA HIS A 184 47.96 -0.25 38.78
C HIS A 184 47.99 1.22 39.23
N TYR A 185 46.84 1.89 39.19
CA TYR A 185 46.25 2.93 40.07
C TYR A 185 45.14 3.55 39.18
N GLY A 186 43.86 3.54 39.53
CA GLY A 186 43.23 4.11 40.71
C GLY A 186 42.16 5.06 40.19
#